data_AF-A0AAC9A0P0-F1
#
_entry.id   AF-A0AAC9A0P0-F1
#
_cell.length_a   1.000
_cell.length_b   1.000
_cell.length_c   1.000
_cell.angle_alpha   90.00
_cell.angle_beta   90.00
_cell.angle_gamma   90.00
#
_symmetry.space_group_name_H-M   'P 1'
#
loop_
_entity.id
_entity.type
_entity.pdbx_description
1 polymer ?
#
loop_
_entity_poly.entity_id
_entity_poly.type
_entity_poly.pdbx_seq_one_letter_code
_entity_poly.pdbx_strand_id
1 'polypeptide(L)' 'MIKVNGFFKRTEKKQENFSDRLIFKIVKEKKLLNENSKVLDIGCGTGRHLLEFSKITSHITGTDISSRMLDYAKEKLKK' A
#
# COMPACT_ATOMS: atom_id res chain seq x y z
N MET A 1 12.15 -24.58 9.48
CA MET A 1 12.25 -23.10 9.32
C MET A 1 11.73 -22.71 7.94
N ILE A 2 10.47 -22.28 7.83
CA ILE A 2 9.84 -21.98 6.52
C ILE A 2 10.44 -20.66 5.99
N LYS A 3 10.92 -20.66 4.74
CA LYS A 3 11.57 -19.52 4.08
C LYS A 3 10.60 -18.35 3.90
N VAL A 4 10.50 -17.47 4.90
CA VAL A 4 9.57 -16.33 4.87
C VAL A 4 9.90 -15.30 3.78
N ASN A 5 11.16 -15.26 3.30
CA ASN A 5 11.54 -14.41 2.16
C ASN A 5 10.80 -14.75 0.85
N GLY A 6 10.28 -15.98 0.70
CA GLY A 6 9.53 -16.38 -0.48
C GLY A 6 8.11 -15.78 -0.52
N PHE A 7 7.46 -15.66 0.64
CA PHE A 7 6.11 -15.12 0.74
C PHE A 7 6.07 -13.63 0.37
N PHE A 8 6.98 -12.84 0.93
CA PHE A 8 7.10 -11.40 0.63
C PHE A 8 7.37 -11.12 -0.85
N LYS A 9 8.36 -11.81 -1.45
CA LYS A 9 8.65 -11.63 -2.88
C LYS A 9 7.47 -12.02 -3.77
N ARG A 10 6.67 -13.01 -3.33
CA ARG A 10 5.46 -13.46 -4.04
C ARG A 10 4.31 -12.47 -3.90
N THR A 11 4.13 -11.84 -2.74
CA THR A 11 3.09 -10.79 -2.55
C THR A 11 3.40 -9.55 -3.38
N GLU A 12 4.65 -9.07 -3.38
CA GLU A 12 5.06 -7.92 -4.20
C GLU A 12 4.93 -8.22 -5.70
N LYS A 13 5.41 -9.38 -6.18
CA LYS A 13 5.29 -9.76 -7.61
C LYS A 13 3.85 -9.92 -8.09
N LYS A 14 2.90 -10.28 -7.21
CA LYS A 14 1.49 -10.48 -7.57
C LYS A 14 0.68 -9.17 -7.56
N GLN A 15 1.19 -8.14 -6.88
CA GLN A 15 0.51 -6.84 -6.72
C GLN A 15 0.62 -5.93 -7.95
N GLU A 16 1.60 -6.08 -8.85
CA GLU A 16 1.49 -5.45 -10.16
C GLU A 16 0.50 -6.21 -11.06
N ASN A 17 -0.79 -6.00 -10.81
CA ASN A 17 -1.87 -6.50 -11.66
C ASN A 17 -2.70 -5.32 -12.21
N PHE A 18 -3.52 -5.58 -13.22
CA PHE A 18 -4.29 -4.57 -13.94
C PHE A 18 -5.21 -3.73 -13.03
N SER A 19 -5.83 -4.37 -12.03
CA SER A 19 -6.75 -3.72 -11.09
C SER A 19 -6.08 -2.58 -10.33
N ASP A 20 -4.83 -2.79 -9.90
CA ASP A 20 -4.05 -1.79 -9.18
C ASP A 20 -3.75 -0.54 -10.03
N ARG A 21 -3.50 -0.72 -11.33
CA ARG A 21 -3.33 0.42 -12.25
C ARG A 21 -4.63 1.18 -12.46
N LEU A 22 -5.76 0.46 -12.54
CA LEU A 22 -7.07 1.06 -12.72
C LEU A 22 -7.47 1.91 -11.50
N ILE A 23 -7.23 1.43 -10.29
CA ILE A 23 -7.52 2.16 -9.04
C ILE A 23 -6.81 3.51 -9.03
N PHE A 24 -5.49 3.52 -9.25
CA PHE A 24 -4.73 4.79 -9.26
C PHE A 24 -5.17 5.72 -10.38
N LYS A 25 -5.50 5.17 -11.56
CA LYS A 25 -6.04 5.96 -12.67
C LYS A 25 -7.35 6.64 -12.28
N ILE A 26 -8.30 5.90 -11.70
CA ILE A 26 -9.59 6.45 -11.28
C ILE A 26 -9.42 7.50 -10.19
N VAL A 27 -8.63 7.21 -9.15
CA VAL A 27 -8.36 8.15 -8.05
C VAL A 27 -7.80 9.47 -8.57
N LYS A 28 -6.88 9.41 -9.55
CA LYS A 28 -6.29 10.58 -10.18
C LYS A 28 -7.27 11.32 -11.10
N GLU A 29 -7.92 10.62 -12.04
CA GLU A 29 -8.80 11.23 -13.03
C GLU A 29 -10.07 11.84 -12.41
N LYS A 30 -10.59 11.20 -11.36
CA LYS A 30 -11.78 11.66 -10.63
C LYS A 30 -11.44 12.60 -9.46
N LYS A 31 -10.16 12.90 -9.23
CA LYS A 31 -9.68 13.74 -8.11
C LYS A 31 -10.27 13.32 -6.76
N LEU A 32 -10.28 12.02 -6.49
CA LEU A 32 -10.90 11.45 -5.29
C LEU A 32 -10.08 11.71 -4.02
N LEU A 33 -8.80 12.02 -4.17
CA LEU A 33 -7.89 12.38 -3.10
C LEU A 33 -7.27 13.75 -3.38
N ASN A 34 -7.07 14.52 -2.32
CA ASN A 34 -6.32 15.77 -2.26
C ASN A 34 -5.48 15.79 -0.97
N GLU A 35 -4.69 16.85 -0.78
CA GLU A 35 -3.78 17.02 0.35
C GLU A 35 -4.46 17.03 1.73
N ASN A 36 -5.75 17.35 1.79
CA ASN A 36 -6.55 17.39 3.01
C ASN A 36 -7.29 16.06 3.28
N SER A 37 -7.19 15.10 2.36
CA SER A 37 -7.88 13.81 2.46
C SER A 37 -7.24 12.93 3.54
N LYS A 38 -8.06 12.14 4.24
CA LYS A 38 -7.60 11.12 5.19
C LYS A 38 -7.86 9.74 4.62
N VAL A 39 -6.82 8.90 4.55
CA VAL A 39 -6.88 7.58 3.90
C VAL A 39 -6.70 6.48 4.95
N LEU A 40 -7.59 5.48 4.94
CA LEU A 40 -7.46 4.24 5.69
C LEU A 40 -7.39 3.07 4.71
N ASP A 41 -6.29 2.32 4.76
CA ASP A 41 -6.07 1.10 3.97
C ASP A 41 -6.16 -0.13 4.87
N ILE A 42 -7.18 -0.97 4.68
CA ILE A 42 -7.47 -2.15 5.50
C ILE A 42 -6.99 -3.41 4.78
N GLY A 43 -6.09 -4.15 5.40
CA GLY A 43 -5.36 -5.23 4.72
C GLY A 43 -4.27 -4.66 3.81
N CYS A 44 -3.53 -3.66 4.30
CA CYS A 44 -2.58 -2.88 3.49
C CYS A 44 -1.37 -3.70 3.00
N GLY A 45 -1.16 -4.91 3.52
CA GLY A 45 -0.04 -5.77 3.19
C GLY A 45 1.29 -5.03 3.35
N THR A 46 2.12 -5.05 2.31
CA THR A 46 3.44 -4.37 2.30
C THR A 46 3.35 -2.85 2.08
N GLY A 47 2.16 -2.26 2.11
CA GLY A 47 1.96 -0.81 2.05
C GLY A 47 2.10 -0.21 0.65
N ARG A 48 1.81 -0.96 -0.42
CA ARG A 48 1.91 -0.47 -1.81
C ARG A 48 0.98 0.72 -2.06
N HIS A 49 -0.30 0.60 -1.72
CA HIS A 49 -1.28 1.67 -1.93
C HIS A 49 -1.00 2.85 -0.99
N LEU A 50 -0.66 2.58 0.28
CA LEU A 50 -0.21 3.60 1.22
C LEU A 50 0.93 4.46 0.67
N LEU A 51 1.97 3.86 0.09
CA LEU A 51 3.10 4.60 -0.48
C LEU A 51 2.70 5.47 -1.68
N GLU A 52 1.76 5.02 -2.51
CA GLU A 52 1.28 5.85 -3.62
C GLU A 52 0.38 7.00 -3.13
N PHE A 53 -0.48 6.75 -2.14
CA PHE A 53 -1.35 7.77 -1.58
C PHE A 53 -0.60 8.77 -0.69
N SER A 54 0.51 8.38 -0.05
CA SER A 54 1.37 9.27 0.75
C SER A 54 2.00 10.39 -0.07
N LYS A 55 2.09 10.23 -1.40
CA LYS A 55 2.56 11.26 -2.32
C LYS A 55 1.54 12.38 -2.54
N ILE A 56 0.28 12.16 -2.14
CA ILE A 56 -0.84 13.10 -2.34
C ILE A 56 -1.26 13.75 -1.02
N THR A 57 -1.37 12.95 0.05
CA THR A 57 -1.74 13.43 1.39
C THR A 57 -0.80 12.87 2.45
N SER A 58 -0.54 13.65 3.50
CA SER A 58 0.22 13.22 4.68
C SER A 58 -0.61 12.38 5.67
N HIS A 59 -1.93 12.32 5.52
CA HIS A 59 -2.85 11.68 6.47
C HIS A 59 -3.23 10.28 6.02
N ILE A 60 -2.28 9.36 6.07
CA ILE A 60 -2.49 7.95 5.72
C ILE A 60 -2.42 7.05 6.95
N THR A 61 -3.27 6.03 7.01
CA THR A 61 -3.25 4.99 8.05
C THR A 61 -3.43 3.63 7.39
N GLY A 62 -2.57 2.69 7.73
CA GLY A 62 -2.62 1.31 7.26
C GLY A 62 -2.88 0.33 8.39
N THR A 63 -3.74 -0.66 8.16
CA THR A 63 -3.93 -1.78 9.08
C THR A 63 -3.79 -3.11 8.34
N ASP A 64 -3.22 -4.09 9.03
CA ASP A 64 -3.10 -5.47 8.54
C ASP A 64 -3.04 -6.38 9.77
N ILE A 65 -3.63 -7.57 9.67
CA ILE A 65 -3.59 -8.56 10.75
C ILE A 65 -2.17 -9.12 10.96
N SER A 66 -1.33 -9.07 9.93
CA SER A 66 0.05 -9.51 9.99
C SER A 66 0.97 -8.39 10.46
N SER A 67 1.45 -8.48 11.70
CA SER A 67 2.49 -7.58 12.24
C SER A 67 3.71 -7.50 11.33
N ARG A 68 4.12 -8.62 10.75
CA ARG A 68 5.25 -8.67 9.81
C ARG A 68 5.00 -7.88 8.52
N MET A 69 3.77 -7.86 8.01
CA MET A 69 3.42 -7.04 6.84
C MET A 69 3.47 -5.56 7.20
N LEU A 70 3.01 -5.19 8.40
CA LEU A 70 3.12 -3.82 8.92
C LEU A 70 4.58 -3.37 9.07
N ASP A 71 5.50 -4.25 9.51
CA ASP A 71 6.92 -3.94 9.57
C ASP A 71 7.49 -3.61 8.19
N TYR A 72 7.17 -4.43 7.17
CA TYR A 72 7.56 -4.14 5.79
C TYR A 72 6.95 -2.85 5.25
N ALA A 73 5.66 -2.58 5.52
CA ALA A 73 4.99 -1.35 5.11
C ALA A 73 5.67 -0.12 5.71
N LYS A 74 6.01 -0.17 7.01
CA LYS A 74 6.75 0.89 7.71
C LYS A 74 8.13 1.11 7.12
N GLU A 75 8.90 0.06 6.84
CA GLU A 75 10.21 0.18 6.19
C GLU A 75 10.10 0.80 4.79
N LYS A 76 9.06 0.41 4.04
CA LYS A 76 8.82 0.91 2.69
C LYS A 76 8.45 2.39 2.67
N LEU A 77 7.68 2.86 3.65
CA LEU A 77 7.27 4.27 3.80
C LEU A 77 8.39 5.19 4.35
N LYS A 78 9.46 4.62 4.92
CA LYS A 78 10.65 5.38 5.37
C LYS A 78 11.63 5.71 4.25
N LYS A 79 11.52 5.05 3.09
CA LYS A 79 12.33 5.32 1.90
C LYS A 79 11.77 6.48 1.11
#